data_AF-A0A2R7Y9G7-F1
#
_entry.id   AF-A0A2R7Y9G7-F1
#
_cell.length_a   1.000
_cell.length_b   1.000
_cell.length_c   1.000
_cell.angle_alpha   90.00
_cell.angle_beta   90.00
_cell.angle_gamma   90.00
#
_symmetry.space_group_name_H-M   'P 1'
#
loop_
_entity.id
_entity.type
_entity.pdbx_description
1 polymer ?
#
loop_
_entity_poly.entity_id
_entity_poly.type
_entity_poly.pdbx_seq_one_letter_code
_entity_poly.pdbx_strand_id
1 'polypeptide(L)'
;MQCPVPNRQGMDHGPNPLNRKQKVIPVIILLCIILATALTYVYYANVFKQKPKDIIAVIEIQGAILYPQTAQSYSDRINYAIKNETIKGVVLLIDSPGGEVTKIERLYLDLLELKKKKPVVSYAISALSGGYYIAVAADYIYVQPSSYVGNVGVIAQSSPAYPPSEQILETGVYKLTGSSKLSFLQDIDTVLNNFVQAVKSSRGDRLRLSETELKKAKIYTGADAVSLGLADGIGSIQTAIEKVAKEANLEQYEVINLFQAVSAQPPFERSSSYANLTWLEIDIETLSKINPPPAMYYLYLPPKNLIAGSSTGSGAEERPENVVSGSGERKVIVDLSHGNTISRIELDTLVWELVRRNITIKFVYQWSELRAEMEKATALIVALPQQPYSSEEKTQIKNFVENGGILLLLYDPAKEYSEKPASLEAINSIANSFRLSFANGYVYDEHNYYGVYRNVIVRNFLDNPLTEGVRSLTFFTATYVRSNGQGIAWTSQTAASSQSEKTGEYPIITFSKNNGTVIAIGDITFITEPYCYLEDNYKLLSNIAEYIASYEKYEKTE
;
A
#
# COMPACT_ATOMS: atom_id res chain seq x y z
N MET A 1 -63.23 -88.12 29.63
CA MET A 1 -61.90 -88.56 30.10
C MET A 1 -61.59 -87.84 31.41
N GLN A 2 -61.29 -88.63 32.45
CA GLN A 2 -60.82 -88.22 33.78
C GLN A 2 -59.40 -87.66 33.74
N CYS A 3 -59.03 -86.78 34.69
CA CYS A 3 -57.95 -86.93 35.68
C CYS A 3 -57.58 -85.59 36.37
N PRO A 4 -56.98 -85.59 37.59
CA PRO A 4 -57.60 -84.95 38.76
C PRO A 4 -56.72 -83.95 39.56
N VAL A 5 -57.34 -83.37 40.60
CA VAL A 5 -56.80 -82.52 41.70
C VAL A 5 -55.74 -83.26 42.55
N PRO A 6 -54.85 -82.58 43.32
CA PRO A 6 -55.14 -82.37 44.75
C PRO A 6 -54.58 -81.07 45.41
N ASN A 7 -55.45 -80.39 46.16
CA ASN A 7 -55.37 -79.96 47.57
C ASN A 7 -54.01 -79.54 48.21
N ARG A 8 -53.96 -78.34 48.84
CA ARG A 8 -53.36 -78.13 50.18
C ARG A 8 -53.84 -76.83 50.85
N GLN A 9 -54.21 -76.99 52.12
CA GLN A 9 -54.73 -76.00 53.06
C GLN A 9 -53.69 -74.94 53.45
N GLY A 10 -54.15 -73.72 53.73
CA GLY A 10 -53.39 -72.66 54.39
C GLY A 10 -54.35 -71.68 55.08
N MET A 11 -54.16 -71.52 56.38
CA MET A 11 -55.05 -70.86 57.36
C MET A 11 -55.51 -69.44 57.00
N ASP A 12 -56.79 -69.20 57.27
CA ASP A 12 -57.46 -67.89 57.28
C ASP A 12 -57.10 -67.13 58.57
N HIS A 13 -56.38 -66.01 58.42
CA HIS A 13 -56.27 -64.96 59.43
C HIS A 13 -56.94 -63.71 58.87
N GLY A 14 -58.18 -63.47 59.29
CA GLY A 14 -58.94 -62.28 58.93
C GLY A 14 -58.17 -60.98 59.22
N PRO A 15 -58.27 -59.96 58.34
CA PRO A 15 -57.51 -58.73 58.49
C PRO A 15 -58.00 -57.94 59.71
N ASN A 16 -57.10 -57.74 60.66
CA ASN A 16 -57.25 -56.84 61.80
C ASN A 16 -57.63 -55.43 61.30
N PRO A 17 -58.68 -54.77 61.82
CA PRO A 17 -59.02 -53.41 61.43
C PRO A 17 -57.94 -52.45 61.95
N LEU A 18 -56.99 -52.10 61.09
CA LEU A 18 -55.95 -51.09 61.37
C LEU A 18 -56.60 -49.79 61.84
N ASN A 19 -56.24 -49.40 63.06
CA ASN A 19 -56.74 -48.23 63.78
C ASN A 19 -56.48 -46.96 62.94
N ARG A 20 -57.40 -45.98 62.92
CA ARG A 20 -57.32 -44.78 62.05
C ARG A 20 -55.99 -44.02 62.20
N LYS A 21 -55.33 -44.13 63.37
CA LYS A 21 -53.99 -43.58 63.64
C LYS A 21 -52.85 -44.32 62.93
N GLN A 22 -52.97 -45.62 62.65
CA GLN A 22 -51.95 -46.44 61.97
C GLN A 22 -51.89 -46.23 60.45
N LYS A 23 -52.94 -45.67 59.82
CA LYS A 23 -52.93 -45.29 58.39
C LYS A 23 -52.40 -43.87 58.13
N VAL A 24 -52.39 -43.00 59.14
CA VAL A 24 -51.95 -41.60 58.99
C VAL A 24 -50.43 -41.47 59.09
N ILE A 25 -49.79 -42.28 59.95
CA ILE A 25 -48.33 -42.31 60.13
C ILE A 25 -47.57 -42.59 58.81
N PRO A 26 -47.89 -43.62 58.00
CA PRO A 26 -47.17 -43.87 56.75
C PRO A 26 -47.37 -42.76 55.71
N VAL A 27 -48.53 -42.09 55.70
CA VAL A 27 -48.80 -40.96 54.80
C VAL A 27 -47.99 -39.72 55.21
N ILE A 28 -47.86 -39.46 56.51
CA ILE A 28 -46.99 -38.38 57.03
C ILE A 28 -45.53 -38.67 56.72
N ILE A 29 -45.07 -39.91 56.91
CA ILE A 29 -43.69 -40.32 56.58
C ILE A 29 -43.43 -40.14 55.08
N LEU A 30 -44.37 -40.57 54.22
CA LEU A 30 -44.24 -40.39 52.77
C LEU A 30 -44.19 -38.91 52.38
N LEU A 31 -45.03 -38.06 52.98
CA LEU A 31 -44.99 -36.61 52.78
C LEU A 31 -43.68 -35.99 53.26
N CYS A 32 -43.15 -36.41 54.40
CA CYS A 32 -41.85 -35.96 54.89
C CYS A 32 -40.71 -36.40 53.97
N ILE A 33 -40.75 -37.61 53.41
CA ILE A 33 -39.75 -38.09 52.44
C ILE A 33 -39.83 -37.29 51.14
N ILE A 34 -41.04 -37.01 50.63
CA ILE A 34 -41.25 -36.19 49.42
C ILE A 34 -40.77 -34.76 49.68
N LEU A 35 -41.07 -34.19 50.84
CA LEU A 35 -40.63 -32.86 51.20
C LEU A 35 -39.10 -32.80 51.35
N ALA A 36 -38.50 -33.80 51.99
CA ALA A 36 -37.05 -33.90 52.14
C ALA A 36 -36.34 -34.09 50.79
N THR A 37 -36.88 -34.92 49.89
CA THR A 37 -36.34 -35.07 48.53
C THR A 37 -36.55 -33.81 47.69
N ALA A 38 -37.69 -33.13 47.81
CA ALA A 38 -37.92 -31.85 47.13
C ALA A 38 -36.97 -30.75 47.64
N LEU A 39 -36.77 -30.65 48.96
CA LEU A 39 -35.81 -29.70 49.56
C LEU A 39 -34.37 -30.05 49.19
N THR A 40 -34.02 -31.33 49.17
CA THR A 40 -32.69 -31.79 48.73
C THR A 40 -32.48 -31.51 47.25
N TYR A 41 -33.50 -31.72 46.41
CA TYR A 41 -33.44 -31.39 44.98
C TYR A 41 -33.31 -29.89 44.75
N VAL A 42 -34.06 -29.05 45.48
CA VAL A 42 -33.94 -27.59 45.41
C VAL A 42 -32.58 -27.13 45.91
N TYR A 43 -32.06 -27.72 46.99
CA TYR A 43 -30.71 -27.45 47.50
C TYR A 43 -29.65 -27.84 46.47
N TYR A 44 -29.70 -29.05 45.91
CA TYR A 44 -28.77 -29.49 44.87
C TYR A 44 -28.89 -28.66 43.60
N ALA A 45 -30.11 -28.33 43.16
CA ALA A 45 -30.33 -27.51 41.98
C ALA A 45 -29.85 -26.06 42.15
N ASN A 46 -29.89 -25.51 43.37
CA ASN A 46 -29.42 -24.15 43.67
C ASN A 46 -27.92 -24.10 44.00
N VAL A 47 -27.36 -25.13 44.63
CA VAL A 47 -25.94 -25.19 45.00
C VAL A 47 -25.07 -25.67 43.83
N PHE A 48 -25.59 -26.55 42.95
CA PHE A 48 -24.85 -27.10 41.80
C PHE A 48 -25.27 -26.53 40.44
N LYS A 49 -26.25 -25.61 40.35
CA LYS A 49 -26.31 -24.70 39.18
C LYS A 49 -25.12 -23.75 39.26
N GLN A 50 -23.95 -24.22 38.83
CA GLN A 50 -22.88 -23.31 38.48
C GLN A 50 -23.43 -22.40 37.39
N LYS A 51 -23.60 -21.10 37.69
CA LYS A 51 -23.78 -20.11 36.63
C LYS A 51 -22.64 -20.34 35.62
N PRO A 52 -22.91 -20.40 34.31
CA PRO A 52 -21.84 -20.48 33.34
C PRO A 52 -20.88 -19.32 33.64
N LYS A 53 -19.60 -19.64 33.83
CA LYS A 53 -18.60 -18.63 34.20
C LYS A 53 -18.59 -17.56 33.12
N ASP A 54 -18.65 -16.30 33.55
CA ASP A 54 -18.45 -15.17 32.65
C ASP A 54 -17.03 -15.21 32.12
N ILE A 55 -16.90 -15.03 30.81
CA ILE A 55 -15.63 -15.22 30.10
C ILE A 55 -15.17 -13.92 29.47
N ILE A 56 -13.88 -13.64 29.60
CA ILE A 56 -13.17 -12.71 28.75
C ILE A 56 -12.41 -13.52 27.71
N ALA A 57 -12.72 -13.28 26.44
CA ALA A 57 -12.08 -13.99 25.33
C ALA A 57 -10.85 -13.23 24.84
N VAL A 58 -9.76 -13.94 24.57
CA VAL A 58 -8.58 -13.39 23.88
C VAL A 58 -8.59 -13.90 22.44
N ILE A 59 -8.47 -12.97 21.48
CA ILE A 59 -8.25 -13.27 20.06
C ILE A 59 -6.84 -12.78 19.71
N GLU A 60 -5.95 -13.70 19.36
CA GLU A 60 -4.60 -13.38 18.92
C GLU A 60 -4.59 -13.12 17.42
N ILE A 61 -4.12 -11.94 17.01
CA ILE A 61 -3.93 -11.54 15.62
C ILE A 61 -2.43 -11.50 15.35
N GLN A 62 -1.92 -12.54 14.69
CA GLN A 62 -0.49 -12.73 14.47
C GLN A 62 -0.14 -12.77 12.99
N GLY A 63 0.97 -12.13 12.64
CA GLY A 63 1.58 -12.18 11.31
C GLY A 63 0.78 -11.42 10.24
N ALA A 64 1.19 -11.61 8.98
CA ALA A 64 0.57 -10.93 7.84
C ALA A 64 -0.75 -11.61 7.42
N ILE A 65 -1.79 -10.81 7.17
CA ILE A 65 -3.12 -11.30 6.81
C ILE A 65 -3.28 -11.22 5.28
N LEU A 66 -2.74 -12.24 4.60
CA LEU A 66 -2.65 -12.26 3.14
C LEU A 66 -3.63 -13.23 2.48
N TYR A 67 -4.06 -14.28 3.19
CA TYR A 67 -4.89 -15.36 2.66
C TYR A 67 -6.35 -15.28 3.13
N PRO A 68 -7.33 -15.63 2.26
CA PRO A 68 -8.74 -15.67 2.64
C PRO A 68 -9.04 -16.57 3.85
N GLN A 69 -8.35 -17.70 3.98
CA GLN A 69 -8.53 -18.65 5.07
C GLN A 69 -8.10 -18.05 6.42
N THR A 70 -7.01 -17.28 6.44
CA THR A 70 -6.56 -16.55 7.63
C THR A 70 -7.61 -15.55 8.09
N ALA A 71 -8.11 -14.72 7.16
CA ALA A 71 -9.18 -13.76 7.47
C ALA A 71 -10.47 -14.46 7.92
N GLN A 72 -10.85 -15.57 7.27
CA GLN A 72 -12.02 -16.35 7.65
C GLN A 72 -11.89 -16.92 9.07
N SER A 73 -10.73 -17.47 9.44
CA SER A 73 -10.50 -18.01 10.79
C SER A 73 -10.68 -16.94 11.87
N TYR A 74 -10.16 -15.72 11.64
CA TYR A 74 -10.40 -14.61 12.56
C TYR A 74 -11.87 -14.18 12.59
N SER A 75 -12.53 -14.09 11.43
CA SER A 75 -13.96 -13.78 11.33
C SER A 75 -14.81 -14.79 12.11
N ASP A 76 -14.49 -16.09 12.05
CA ASP A 76 -15.21 -17.14 12.76
C ASP A 76 -15.07 -16.99 14.27
N ARG A 77 -13.87 -16.62 14.76
CA ARG A 77 -13.62 -16.36 16.19
C ARG A 77 -14.35 -15.11 16.68
N ILE A 78 -14.36 -14.04 15.88
CA ILE A 78 -15.12 -12.82 16.18
C ILE A 78 -16.62 -13.14 16.23
N ASN A 79 -17.13 -13.88 15.25
CA ASN A 79 -18.54 -14.30 15.22
C ASN A 79 -18.92 -15.24 16.37
N TYR A 80 -18.01 -16.13 16.77
CA TYR A 80 -18.18 -16.96 17.96
C TYR A 80 -18.27 -16.09 19.22
N ALA A 81 -17.39 -15.10 19.36
CA ALA A 81 -17.43 -14.13 20.45
C ALA A 81 -18.73 -13.31 20.44
N ILE A 82 -19.25 -12.93 19.28
CA ILE A 82 -20.54 -12.22 19.15
C ILE A 82 -21.71 -13.09 19.66
N LYS A 83 -21.77 -14.35 19.22
CA LYS A 83 -22.93 -15.24 19.47
C LYS A 83 -22.93 -15.90 20.85
N ASN A 84 -21.76 -16.11 21.45
CA ASN A 84 -21.67 -16.81 22.73
C ASN A 84 -21.96 -15.85 23.90
N GLU A 85 -23.10 -16.02 24.56
CA GLU A 85 -23.53 -15.19 25.70
C GLU A 85 -22.64 -15.31 26.95
N THR A 86 -21.85 -16.38 27.10
CA THR A 86 -20.92 -16.51 28.23
C THR A 86 -19.70 -15.60 28.06
N ILE A 87 -19.34 -15.24 26.83
CA ILE A 87 -18.30 -14.25 26.55
C ILE A 87 -18.87 -12.86 26.81
N LYS A 88 -18.29 -12.14 27.76
CA LYS A 88 -18.74 -10.81 28.18
C LYS A 88 -17.92 -9.67 27.60
N GLY A 89 -16.71 -9.96 27.14
CA GLY A 89 -15.84 -9.00 26.45
C GLY A 89 -14.65 -9.67 25.79
N VAL A 90 -13.93 -8.92 24.97
CA VAL A 90 -12.84 -9.44 24.13
C VAL A 90 -11.58 -8.60 24.26
N VAL A 91 -10.44 -9.27 24.40
CA VAL A 91 -9.11 -8.68 24.23
C VAL A 91 -8.54 -9.11 22.87
N LEU A 92 -8.11 -8.14 22.06
CA LEU A 92 -7.36 -8.38 20.83
C LEU A 92 -5.87 -8.29 21.15
N LEU A 93 -5.16 -9.42 21.15
CA LEU A 93 -3.70 -9.45 21.26
C LEU A 93 -3.12 -9.32 19.84
N ILE A 94 -2.47 -8.20 19.52
CA ILE A 94 -2.03 -7.90 18.14
C ILE A 94 -0.51 -7.87 18.04
N ASP A 95 0.01 -8.72 17.14
CA ASP A 95 1.39 -8.74 16.67
C ASP A 95 1.40 -8.96 15.14
N SER A 96 1.12 -7.89 14.39
CA SER A 96 0.87 -7.96 12.95
C SER A 96 1.45 -6.76 12.18
N PRO A 97 2.14 -7.01 11.04
CA PRO A 97 2.54 -5.97 10.10
C PRO A 97 1.39 -5.47 9.21
N GLY A 98 0.21 -6.10 9.28
CA GLY A 98 -0.95 -5.82 8.43
C GLY A 98 -1.20 -6.89 7.37
N GLY A 99 -1.70 -6.50 6.20
CA GLY A 99 -2.12 -7.44 5.17
C GLY A 99 -2.80 -6.80 3.97
N GLU A 100 -3.48 -7.62 3.18
CA GLU A 100 -4.25 -7.16 2.01
C GLU A 100 -5.51 -6.41 2.45
N VAL A 101 -5.81 -5.28 1.78
CA VAL A 101 -6.82 -4.29 2.21
C VAL A 101 -8.17 -4.92 2.51
N THR A 102 -8.75 -5.68 1.57
CA THR A 102 -10.12 -6.21 1.73
C THR A 102 -10.23 -7.23 2.86
N LYS A 103 -9.19 -8.04 3.08
CA LYS A 103 -9.11 -8.98 4.21
C LYS A 103 -9.03 -8.25 5.55
N ILE A 104 -8.25 -7.16 5.63
CA ILE A 104 -8.15 -6.34 6.84
C ILE A 104 -9.47 -5.61 7.12
N GLU A 105 -10.08 -5.00 6.10
CA GLU A 105 -11.34 -4.27 6.25
C GLU A 105 -12.49 -5.19 6.68
N ARG A 106 -12.52 -6.43 6.18
CA ARG A 106 -13.47 -7.44 6.67
C ARG A 106 -13.37 -7.64 8.18
N LEU A 107 -12.15 -7.83 8.71
CA LEU A 107 -11.97 -8.02 10.16
C LEU A 107 -12.35 -6.77 10.95
N TYR A 108 -12.00 -5.59 10.44
CA TYR A 108 -12.41 -4.33 11.03
C TYR A 108 -13.93 -4.21 11.15
N LEU A 109 -14.68 -4.51 10.07
CA LEU A 109 -16.14 -4.47 10.08
C LEU A 109 -16.75 -5.49 11.05
N ASP A 110 -16.23 -6.72 11.08
CA ASP A 110 -16.68 -7.75 12.04
C ASP A 110 -16.42 -7.31 13.50
N LEU A 111 -15.28 -6.66 13.76
CA LEU A 111 -14.94 -6.12 15.09
C LEU A 111 -15.81 -4.93 15.48
N LEU A 112 -16.21 -4.07 14.54
CA LEU A 112 -17.17 -3.01 14.81
C LEU A 112 -18.53 -3.57 15.23
N GLU A 113 -18.99 -4.67 14.61
CA GLU A 113 -20.22 -5.36 15.04
C GLU A 113 -20.08 -6.01 16.42
N LEU A 114 -18.91 -6.57 16.74
CA LEU A 114 -18.62 -7.09 18.08
C LEU A 114 -18.66 -5.98 19.13
N LYS A 115 -17.99 -4.85 18.86
CA LYS A 115 -17.90 -3.69 19.76
C LYS A 115 -19.27 -3.12 20.13
N LYS A 116 -20.25 -3.15 19.21
CA LYS A 116 -21.64 -2.73 19.50
C LYS A 116 -22.31 -3.56 20.60
N LYS A 117 -21.82 -4.77 20.86
CA LYS A 117 -22.45 -5.73 21.79
C LYS A 117 -21.64 -5.96 23.06
N LYS A 118 -20.31 -5.90 22.98
CA LYS A 118 -19.40 -6.30 24.05
C LYS A 118 -18.17 -5.38 24.06
N PRO A 119 -17.60 -5.06 25.23
CA PRO A 119 -16.36 -4.30 25.30
C PRO A 119 -15.23 -5.01 24.56
N VAL A 120 -14.49 -4.28 23.75
CA VAL A 120 -13.32 -4.77 22.99
C VAL A 120 -12.11 -3.90 23.33
N VAL A 121 -11.03 -4.52 23.81
CA VAL A 121 -9.78 -3.82 24.12
C VAL A 121 -8.64 -4.44 23.32
N SER A 122 -7.87 -3.63 22.63
CA SER A 122 -6.63 -4.08 21.99
C SER A 122 -5.46 -3.97 22.94
N TYR A 123 -4.60 -4.99 22.91
CA TYR A 123 -3.24 -4.94 23.43
C TYR A 123 -2.29 -5.21 22.27
N ALA A 124 -1.50 -4.20 21.90
CA ALA A 124 -0.62 -4.26 20.73
C ALA A 124 0.85 -4.41 21.14
N ILE A 125 1.44 -5.54 20.77
CA ILE A 125 2.90 -5.74 20.78
C ILE A 125 3.48 -5.00 19.57
N SER A 126 2.98 -5.35 18.38
CA SER A 126 3.24 -4.64 17.14
C SER A 126 1.95 -4.57 16.34
N ALA A 127 1.45 -3.38 16.07
CA ALA A 127 0.25 -3.18 15.27
C ALA A 127 0.57 -2.15 14.19
N LEU A 128 1.15 -2.61 13.09
CA LEU A 128 1.55 -1.77 11.97
C LEU A 128 0.54 -1.88 10.83
N SER A 129 0.26 -0.76 10.17
CA SER A 129 -0.62 -0.67 9.01
C SER A 129 -1.94 -1.39 9.24
N GLY A 130 -2.25 -2.48 8.53
CA GLY A 130 -3.48 -3.25 8.73
C GLY A 130 -3.65 -3.81 10.14
N GLY A 131 -2.56 -4.09 10.87
CA GLY A 131 -2.59 -4.45 12.28
C GLY A 131 -3.09 -3.29 13.14
N TYR A 132 -2.67 -2.05 12.82
CA TYR A 132 -3.20 -0.85 13.47
C TYR A 132 -4.65 -0.58 13.06
N TYR A 133 -5.01 -0.81 11.80
CA TYR A 133 -6.38 -0.71 11.29
C TYR A 133 -7.33 -1.61 12.10
N ILE A 134 -6.89 -2.85 12.41
CA ILE A 134 -7.62 -3.77 13.29
C ILE A 134 -7.67 -3.24 14.73
N ALA A 135 -6.56 -2.74 15.26
CA ALA A 135 -6.49 -2.21 16.63
C ALA A 135 -7.46 -1.04 16.87
N VAL A 136 -7.61 -0.14 15.89
CA VAL A 136 -8.53 1.00 16.02
C VAL A 136 -10.01 0.60 15.96
N ALA A 137 -10.35 -0.65 15.63
CA ALA A 137 -11.71 -1.15 15.79
C ALA A 137 -12.12 -1.23 17.28
N ALA A 138 -11.19 -1.38 18.22
CA ALA A 138 -11.46 -1.55 19.65
C ALA A 138 -11.95 -0.25 20.34
N ASP A 139 -12.45 -0.37 21.58
CA ASP A 139 -12.76 0.77 22.46
C ASP A 139 -11.47 1.44 22.97
N TYR A 140 -10.55 0.62 23.46
CA TYR A 140 -9.28 1.05 24.05
C TYR A 140 -8.10 0.28 23.45
N ILE A 141 -6.94 0.91 23.38
CA ILE A 141 -5.69 0.34 22.87
C ILE A 141 -4.59 0.52 23.92
N TYR A 142 -4.06 -0.59 24.45
CA TYR A 142 -2.87 -0.59 25.31
C TYR A 142 -1.64 -1.06 24.55
N VAL A 143 -0.50 -0.50 24.89
CA VAL A 143 0.80 -0.80 24.28
C VAL A 143 1.88 -0.95 25.34
N GLN A 144 2.97 -1.65 25.03
CA GLN A 144 4.20 -1.58 25.81
C GLN A 144 4.97 -0.31 25.41
N PRO A 145 5.89 0.22 26.24
CA PRO A 145 6.64 1.44 25.89
C PRO A 145 7.36 1.33 24.54
N SER A 146 7.89 0.14 24.22
CA SER A 146 8.64 -0.15 22.99
C SER A 146 7.82 -0.86 21.91
N SER A 147 6.49 -0.95 22.06
CA SER A 147 5.63 -1.45 20.98
C SER A 147 5.77 -0.59 19.72
N TYR A 148 5.50 -1.15 18.56
CA TYR A 148 5.40 -0.39 17.32
C TYR A 148 3.96 -0.30 16.86
N VAL A 149 3.48 0.91 16.60
CA VAL A 149 2.13 1.16 16.08
C VAL A 149 2.12 2.23 14.99
N GLY A 150 1.00 2.35 14.28
CA GLY A 150 0.82 3.32 13.21
C GLY A 150 1.12 2.72 11.85
N ASN A 151 2.02 3.33 11.07
CA ASN A 151 2.23 3.03 9.65
C ASN A 151 0.92 3.11 8.84
N VAL A 152 0.17 4.19 9.06
CA VAL A 152 -1.08 4.49 8.35
C VAL A 152 -0.75 4.84 6.91
N GLY A 153 -0.85 3.87 6.02
CA GLY A 153 -0.39 3.97 4.65
C GLY A 153 -0.90 2.81 3.80
N VAL A 154 -0.78 2.97 2.48
CA VAL A 154 -1.16 1.97 1.48
C VAL A 154 0.02 1.74 0.55
N ILE A 155 0.32 0.48 0.27
CA ILE A 155 1.15 0.09 -0.86
C ILE A 155 0.26 -0.60 -1.89
N ALA A 156 0.55 -0.40 -3.16
CA ALA A 156 -0.25 -0.94 -4.25
C ALA A 156 0.62 -1.43 -5.41
N GLN A 157 0.14 -2.47 -6.08
CA GLN A 157 0.72 -3.00 -7.30
C GLN A 157 -0.28 -2.81 -8.41
N SER A 158 0.06 -2.02 -9.43
CA SER A 158 -0.75 -1.85 -10.62
C SER A 158 -0.65 -3.08 -11.52
N SER A 159 -1.69 -3.37 -12.29
CA SER A 159 -1.60 -4.39 -13.34
C SER A 159 -0.46 -4.09 -14.32
N PRO A 160 0.28 -5.12 -14.76
CA PRO A 160 1.27 -4.93 -15.82
C PRO A 160 0.58 -4.46 -17.10
N ALA A 161 1.33 -3.78 -17.96
CA ALA A 161 0.84 -3.50 -19.31
C ALA A 161 0.63 -4.84 -20.03
N TYR A 162 -0.59 -5.05 -20.54
CA TYR A 162 -0.93 -6.26 -21.28
C TYR A 162 -0.94 -5.93 -22.79
N PRO A 163 -0.04 -6.52 -23.60
CA PRO A 163 -0.08 -6.33 -25.04
C PRO A 163 -1.32 -7.03 -25.62
N PRO A 164 -2.06 -6.39 -26.54
CA PRO A 164 -3.23 -7.02 -27.16
C PRO A 164 -2.82 -8.29 -27.92
N SER A 165 -3.71 -9.29 -27.94
CA SER A 165 -3.48 -10.57 -28.59
C SER A 165 -4.75 -11.10 -29.24
N GLU A 166 -4.64 -11.68 -30.44
CA GLU A 166 -5.78 -12.36 -31.09
C GLU A 166 -6.11 -13.72 -30.44
N GLN A 167 -5.31 -14.18 -29.48
CA GLN A 167 -5.56 -15.42 -28.75
C GLN A 167 -6.41 -15.20 -27.50
N ILE A 168 -6.37 -14.01 -26.91
CA ILE A 168 -7.09 -13.65 -25.70
C ILE A 168 -7.91 -12.41 -26.03
N LEU A 169 -9.22 -12.60 -26.16
CA LEU A 169 -10.15 -11.53 -26.53
C LEU A 169 -10.99 -11.11 -25.33
N GLU A 170 -11.00 -9.82 -25.05
CA GLU A 170 -11.80 -9.20 -24.00
C GLU A 170 -12.87 -8.25 -24.56
N THR A 171 -13.98 -8.11 -23.84
CA THR A 171 -15.12 -7.28 -24.26
C THR A 171 -15.11 -5.87 -23.66
N GLY A 172 -14.19 -5.58 -22.75
CA GLY A 172 -14.10 -4.29 -22.06
C GLY A 172 -12.66 -3.83 -21.91
N VAL A 173 -12.43 -2.53 -22.14
CA VAL A 173 -11.09 -1.90 -22.19
C VAL A 173 -10.23 -2.14 -20.94
N TYR A 174 -10.84 -2.36 -19.77
CA TYR A 174 -10.14 -2.63 -18.52
C TYR A 174 -10.35 -4.06 -17.99
N LYS A 175 -10.85 -4.99 -18.82
CA LYS A 175 -11.16 -6.36 -18.37
C LYS A 175 -9.92 -7.10 -17.86
N LEU A 176 -8.76 -6.87 -18.48
CA LEU A 176 -7.49 -7.52 -18.13
C LEU A 176 -6.66 -6.70 -17.14
N THR A 177 -6.81 -5.37 -17.13
CA THR A 177 -6.04 -4.46 -16.26
C THR A 177 -6.79 -4.06 -14.98
N GLY A 178 -8.08 -4.39 -14.87
CA GLY A 178 -8.96 -4.03 -13.75
C GLY A 178 -9.39 -2.56 -13.73
N SER A 179 -8.52 -1.63 -14.12
CA SER A 179 -8.80 -0.19 -14.16
C SER A 179 -7.87 0.54 -15.16
N SER A 180 -8.07 1.85 -15.32
CA SER A 180 -7.10 2.71 -16.00
C SER A 180 -5.92 3.03 -15.08
N LYS A 181 -4.72 3.27 -15.64
CA LYS A 181 -3.54 3.66 -14.84
C LYS A 181 -3.79 4.92 -13.98
N LEU A 182 -4.51 5.89 -14.53
CA LEU A 182 -4.78 7.17 -13.86
C LEU A 182 -5.83 7.05 -12.76
N SER A 183 -6.89 6.25 -12.99
CA SER A 183 -7.90 5.98 -11.96
C SER A 183 -7.33 5.15 -10.82
N PHE A 184 -6.45 4.19 -11.10
CA PHE A 184 -5.82 3.38 -10.06
C PHE A 184 -5.04 4.24 -9.04
N LEU A 185 -4.38 5.31 -9.50
CA LEU A 185 -3.71 6.26 -8.60
C LEU A 185 -4.69 6.99 -7.67
N GLN A 186 -5.90 7.26 -8.12
CA GLN A 186 -6.97 7.87 -7.31
C GLN A 186 -7.62 6.86 -6.35
N ASP A 187 -7.74 5.60 -6.77
CA ASP A 187 -8.22 4.52 -5.92
C ASP A 187 -7.29 4.32 -4.72
N ILE A 188 -5.96 4.42 -4.92
CA ILE A 188 -4.97 4.36 -3.83
C ILE A 188 -5.21 5.48 -2.81
N ASP A 189 -5.40 6.73 -3.25
CA ASP A 189 -5.68 7.86 -2.34
C ASP A 189 -7.00 7.65 -1.58
N THR A 190 -8.03 7.12 -2.26
CA THR A 190 -9.32 6.78 -1.63
C THR A 190 -9.14 5.75 -0.51
N VAL A 191 -8.40 4.67 -0.76
CA VAL A 191 -8.12 3.63 0.23
C VAL A 191 -7.28 4.18 1.39
N LEU A 192 -6.29 5.05 1.13
CA LEU A 192 -5.56 5.74 2.19
C LEU A 192 -6.48 6.62 3.04
N ASN A 193 -7.38 7.36 2.41
CA ASN A 193 -8.34 8.22 3.10
C ASN A 193 -9.28 7.39 3.99
N ASN A 194 -9.73 6.21 3.56
CA ASN A 194 -10.53 5.30 4.39
C ASN A 194 -9.78 4.92 5.68
N PHE A 195 -8.49 4.58 5.57
CA PHE A 195 -7.66 4.27 6.75
C PHE A 195 -7.52 5.48 7.68
N VAL A 196 -7.18 6.64 7.14
CA VAL A 196 -7.12 7.88 7.92
C VAL A 196 -8.45 8.15 8.65
N GLN A 197 -9.60 7.98 7.98
CA GLN A 197 -10.90 8.17 8.61
C GLN A 197 -11.21 7.12 9.69
N ALA A 198 -10.81 5.86 9.51
CA ALA A 198 -10.96 4.84 10.54
C ALA A 198 -10.19 5.21 11.82
N VAL A 199 -8.95 5.70 11.67
CA VAL A 199 -8.14 6.18 12.80
C VAL A 199 -8.78 7.40 13.45
N LYS A 200 -9.14 8.43 12.67
CA LYS A 200 -9.77 9.66 13.19
C LYS A 200 -11.08 9.37 13.92
N SER A 201 -11.94 8.55 13.33
CA SER A 201 -13.24 8.19 13.91
C SER A 201 -13.10 7.38 15.21
N SER A 202 -12.12 6.49 15.28
CA SER A 202 -11.86 5.70 16.49
C SER A 202 -11.24 6.53 17.60
N ARG A 203 -10.24 7.35 17.29
CA ARG A 203 -9.46 8.07 18.30
C ARG A 203 -10.14 9.36 18.74
N GLY A 204 -10.87 10.04 17.85
CA GLY A 204 -11.59 11.29 18.14
C GLY A 204 -10.64 12.36 18.70
N ASP A 205 -11.11 13.10 19.70
CA ASP A 205 -10.36 14.20 20.34
C ASP A 205 -9.06 13.74 21.03
N ARG A 206 -8.86 12.43 21.23
CA ARG A 206 -7.60 11.90 21.77
C ARG A 206 -6.45 12.07 20.79
N LEU A 207 -6.73 12.00 19.49
CA LEU A 207 -5.71 12.03 18.44
C LEU A 207 -5.10 13.43 18.32
N ARG A 208 -3.78 13.52 18.49
CA ARG A 208 -3.03 14.79 18.42
C ARG A 208 -2.29 14.98 17.11
N LEU A 209 -2.27 13.98 16.25
CA LEU A 209 -1.67 14.06 14.92
C LEU A 209 -2.65 14.70 13.93
N SER A 210 -2.12 15.54 13.05
CA SER A 210 -2.87 16.02 11.88
C SER A 210 -3.07 14.89 10.88
N GLU A 211 -4.01 15.09 9.97
CA GLU A 211 -4.24 14.18 8.85
C GLU A 211 -2.98 14.01 7.98
N THR A 212 -2.26 15.10 7.69
CA THR A 212 -1.00 15.07 6.94
C THR A 212 0.07 14.25 7.66
N GLU A 213 0.20 14.37 8.99
CA GLU A 213 1.17 13.58 9.76
C GLU A 213 0.80 12.09 9.83
N LEU A 214 -0.49 11.73 9.80
CA LEU A 214 -0.92 10.34 9.67
C LEU A 214 -0.53 9.78 8.29
N LYS A 215 -0.78 10.54 7.21
CA LYS A 215 -0.49 10.14 5.82
C LYS A 215 0.99 9.92 5.53
N LYS A 216 1.90 10.43 6.38
CA LYS A 216 3.35 10.12 6.34
C LYS A 216 3.67 8.65 6.65
N ALA A 217 2.71 7.87 7.13
CA ALA A 217 2.87 6.44 7.42
C ALA A 217 4.06 6.13 8.38
N LYS A 218 4.35 7.03 9.32
CA LYS A 218 5.40 6.82 10.32
C LYS A 218 5.06 5.65 11.26
N ILE A 219 6.09 4.96 11.72
CA ILE A 219 6.01 4.04 12.85
C ILE A 219 6.25 4.85 14.13
N TYR A 220 5.41 4.63 15.13
CA TYR A 220 5.52 5.27 16.44
C TYR A 220 5.84 4.22 17.50
N THR A 221 6.71 4.57 18.45
CA THR A 221 6.90 3.74 19.65
C THR A 221 5.63 3.77 20.51
N GLY A 222 5.43 2.80 21.40
CA GLY A 222 4.24 2.79 22.25
C GLY A 222 4.17 4.01 23.18
N ALA A 223 5.31 4.51 23.66
CA ALA A 223 5.38 5.76 24.41
C ALA A 223 4.90 6.97 23.57
N ASP A 224 5.37 7.08 22.32
CA ASP A 224 4.93 8.12 21.39
C ASP A 224 3.46 7.96 21.02
N ALA A 225 2.99 6.72 20.86
CA ALA A 225 1.62 6.44 20.51
C ALA A 225 0.63 6.94 21.56
N VAL A 226 0.94 6.76 22.84
CA VAL A 226 0.12 7.31 23.94
C VAL A 226 0.21 8.84 23.96
N SER A 227 1.41 9.41 23.80
CA SER A 227 1.60 10.87 23.79
C SER A 227 0.92 11.54 22.60
N LEU A 228 0.75 10.85 21.48
CA LEU A 228 0.10 11.33 20.25
C LEU A 228 -1.37 10.92 20.14
N GLY A 229 -1.89 10.12 21.07
CA GLY A 229 -3.29 9.65 21.07
C GLY A 229 -3.61 8.52 20.08
N LEU A 230 -2.59 7.85 19.57
CA LEU A 230 -2.71 6.61 18.80
C LEU A 230 -3.01 5.40 19.69
N ALA A 231 -2.67 5.47 20.98
CA ALA A 231 -3.00 4.48 22.02
C ALA A 231 -3.52 5.16 23.29
N ASP A 232 -4.21 4.41 24.14
CA ASP A 232 -4.88 4.91 25.34
C ASP A 232 -4.00 4.83 26.60
N GLY A 233 -3.01 3.93 26.62
CA GLY A 233 -2.10 3.84 27.74
C GLY A 233 -1.01 2.79 27.57
N ILE A 234 0.00 2.90 28.43
CA ILE A 234 1.00 1.85 28.61
C ILE A 234 0.41 0.76 29.49
N GLY A 235 0.53 -0.51 29.08
CA GLY A 235 0.01 -1.64 29.82
C GLY A 235 0.49 -2.98 29.30
N SER A 236 0.13 -4.05 30.01
CA SER A 236 0.31 -5.43 29.57
C SER A 236 -1.02 -6.00 29.07
N ILE A 237 -1.00 -7.26 28.63
CA ILE A 237 -2.22 -8.01 28.34
C ILE A 237 -3.14 -8.10 29.57
N GLN A 238 -2.59 -8.19 30.78
CA GLN A 238 -3.38 -8.18 32.02
C GLN A 238 -4.12 -6.85 32.19
N THR A 239 -3.47 -5.72 31.90
CA THR A 239 -4.12 -4.41 31.91
C THR A 239 -5.30 -4.36 30.94
N ALA A 240 -5.16 -4.93 29.74
CA ALA A 240 -6.26 -5.02 28.78
C ALA A 240 -7.40 -5.91 29.26
N ILE A 241 -7.10 -7.07 29.85
CA ILE A 241 -8.09 -7.99 30.44
C ILE A 241 -8.85 -7.30 31.58
N GLU A 242 -8.14 -6.65 32.50
CA GLU A 242 -8.72 -5.89 33.61
C GLU A 242 -9.61 -4.75 33.09
N LYS A 243 -9.19 -4.07 32.03
CA LYS A 243 -10.02 -3.04 31.39
C LYS A 243 -11.31 -3.64 30.82
N VAL A 244 -11.24 -4.75 30.11
CA VAL A 244 -12.45 -5.44 29.60
C VAL A 244 -13.36 -5.87 30.75
N ALA A 245 -12.81 -6.46 31.81
CA ALA A 245 -13.57 -6.87 32.99
C ALA A 245 -14.32 -5.69 33.61
N LYS A 246 -13.64 -4.54 33.72
CA LYS A 246 -14.22 -3.31 34.25
C LYS A 246 -15.35 -2.78 33.37
N GLU A 247 -15.15 -2.67 32.06
CA GLU A 247 -16.20 -2.21 31.13
C GLU A 247 -17.40 -3.18 31.09
N ALA A 248 -17.16 -4.46 31.33
CA ALA A 248 -18.19 -5.49 31.41
C ALA A 248 -18.79 -5.68 32.83
N ASN A 249 -18.35 -4.91 33.83
CA ASN A 249 -18.75 -5.01 35.24
C ASN A 249 -18.59 -6.42 35.85
N LEU A 250 -17.44 -7.05 35.63
CA LEU A 250 -17.12 -8.40 36.11
C LEU A 250 -16.15 -8.37 37.30
N GLU A 251 -16.51 -9.06 38.37
CA GLU A 251 -15.62 -9.29 39.53
C GLU A 251 -14.93 -10.66 39.47
N GLN A 252 -15.61 -11.66 38.89
CA GLN A 252 -15.10 -13.01 38.71
C GLN A 252 -15.32 -13.43 37.26
N TYR A 253 -14.26 -13.85 36.59
CA TYR A 253 -14.30 -14.25 35.21
C TYR A 253 -13.21 -15.27 34.91
N GLU A 254 -13.39 -16.02 33.84
CA GLU A 254 -12.35 -16.86 33.26
C GLU A 254 -11.81 -16.21 31.98
N VAL A 255 -10.52 -16.37 31.74
CA VAL A 255 -9.90 -15.89 30.50
C VAL A 255 -9.65 -17.09 29.60
N ILE A 256 -10.24 -17.08 28.41
CA ILE A 256 -10.02 -18.14 27.42
C ILE A 256 -9.39 -17.58 26.16
N ASN A 257 -8.48 -18.35 25.57
CA ASN A 257 -7.95 -18.04 24.24
C ASN A 257 -8.83 -18.70 23.18
N LEU A 258 -9.45 -17.89 22.32
CA LEU A 258 -10.33 -18.42 21.28
C LEU A 258 -9.57 -19.20 20.22
N PHE A 259 -8.25 -19.04 20.09
CA PHE A 259 -7.42 -19.91 19.25
C PHE A 259 -7.63 -21.38 19.59
N GLN A 260 -7.60 -21.71 20.88
CA GLN A 260 -7.71 -23.09 21.39
C GLN A 260 -9.16 -23.58 21.44
N ALA A 261 -10.12 -22.69 21.71
CA ALA A 261 -11.52 -23.06 21.91
C ALA A 261 -12.29 -23.37 20.61
N VAL A 262 -11.93 -22.74 19.48
CA VAL A 262 -12.63 -22.92 18.19
C VAL A 262 -11.94 -23.96 17.29
N SER A 263 -10.72 -24.39 17.62
CA SER A 263 -9.91 -25.32 16.80
C SER A 263 -10.17 -26.80 17.12
N ALA A 264 -11.44 -27.21 17.20
CA ALA A 264 -11.83 -28.64 17.26
C ALA A 264 -11.95 -29.31 15.87
N GLN A 265 -11.58 -28.59 14.80
CA GLN A 265 -11.34 -29.16 13.47
C GLN A 265 -9.83 -29.23 13.26
N PRO A 266 -9.25 -30.35 12.79
CA PRO A 266 -7.82 -30.46 12.62
C PRO A 266 -7.34 -29.35 11.68
N PRO A 267 -6.16 -28.74 11.93
CA PRO A 267 -5.59 -27.82 10.97
C PRO A 267 -5.46 -28.57 9.66
N PHE A 268 -6.06 -28.05 8.61
CA PHE A 268 -5.86 -28.57 7.28
C PHE A 268 -4.39 -28.29 6.93
N GLU A 269 -3.53 -29.27 7.20
CA GLU A 269 -2.19 -29.36 6.65
C GLU A 269 -2.31 -29.52 5.14
N ARG A 270 -2.53 -28.41 4.44
CA ARG A 270 -1.95 -28.28 3.11
C ARG A 270 -0.57 -27.71 3.29
N SER A 271 0.41 -28.59 3.07
CA SER A 271 1.70 -28.26 2.49
C SER A 271 1.51 -27.24 1.36
N SER A 272 1.53 -25.97 1.74
CA SER A 272 1.92 -24.89 0.87
C SER A 272 3.22 -24.42 1.49
N SER A 273 4.28 -24.40 0.70
CA SER A 273 5.64 -23.97 1.05
C SER A 273 5.73 -22.51 1.56
N TYR A 274 4.60 -21.86 1.85
CA TYR A 274 4.46 -20.45 2.18
C TYR A 274 3.67 -20.20 3.49
N ALA A 275 3.16 -21.23 4.15
CA ALA A 275 2.40 -21.08 5.40
C ALA A 275 3.24 -20.55 6.59
N ASN A 276 4.57 -20.62 6.49
CA ASN A 276 5.54 -20.14 7.48
C ASN A 276 6.49 -19.10 6.88
N LEU A 277 6.02 -18.22 5.99
CA LEU A 277 6.81 -17.03 5.68
C LEU A 277 6.86 -16.17 6.92
N THR A 278 8.06 -16.01 7.50
CA THR A 278 8.26 -14.94 8.46
C THR A 278 7.98 -13.63 7.74
N TRP A 279 7.32 -12.66 8.36
CA TRP A 279 6.95 -11.43 7.65
C TRP A 279 8.16 -10.66 7.09
N LEU A 280 9.36 -10.96 7.62
CA LEU A 280 10.66 -10.48 7.13
C LEU A 280 11.05 -11.03 5.74
N GLU A 281 10.44 -12.12 5.28
CA GLU A 281 10.67 -12.77 4.00
C GLU A 281 9.62 -12.39 2.94
N ILE A 282 8.59 -11.60 3.31
CA ILE A 282 7.56 -11.17 2.35
C ILE A 282 8.15 -10.08 1.45
N ASP A 283 8.29 -10.35 0.16
CA ASP A 283 8.68 -9.40 -0.87
C ASP A 283 7.55 -9.13 -1.88
N ILE A 284 7.81 -8.20 -2.80
CA ILE A 284 6.85 -7.80 -3.84
C ILE A 284 6.49 -8.96 -4.78
N GLU A 285 7.42 -9.87 -5.09
CA GLU A 285 7.14 -11.03 -5.94
C GLU A 285 6.20 -12.02 -5.23
N THR A 286 6.45 -12.27 -3.95
CA THR A 286 5.59 -13.08 -3.07
C THR A 286 4.19 -12.50 -3.01
N LEU A 287 4.07 -11.17 -2.83
CA LEU A 287 2.77 -10.51 -2.82
C LEU A 287 2.02 -10.66 -4.14
N SER A 288 2.70 -10.48 -5.29
CA SER A 288 2.11 -10.71 -6.62
C SER A 288 1.62 -12.14 -6.82
N LYS A 289 2.32 -13.13 -6.27
CA LYS A 289 1.89 -14.55 -6.36
C LYS A 289 0.66 -14.84 -5.52
N ILE A 290 0.56 -14.22 -4.35
CA ILE A 290 -0.55 -14.44 -3.41
C ILE A 290 -1.79 -13.66 -3.83
N ASN A 291 -1.65 -12.37 -4.12
CA ASN A 291 -2.72 -11.50 -4.60
C ASN A 291 -2.21 -10.79 -5.87
N PRO A 292 -2.50 -11.36 -7.07
CA PRO A 292 -2.05 -10.78 -8.32
C PRO A 292 -2.52 -9.34 -8.54
N PRO A 293 -1.70 -8.47 -9.17
CA PRO A 293 -2.11 -7.11 -9.49
C PRO A 293 -3.38 -7.05 -10.39
N PRO A 294 -4.28 -6.08 -10.18
CA PRO A 294 -4.12 -4.94 -9.29
C PRO A 294 -4.41 -5.33 -7.84
N ALA A 295 -3.52 -4.95 -6.93
CA ALA A 295 -3.61 -5.31 -5.50
C ALA A 295 -3.20 -4.13 -4.61
N MET A 296 -3.83 -4.02 -3.43
CA MET A 296 -3.53 -2.99 -2.44
C MET A 296 -3.38 -3.62 -1.05
N TYR A 297 -2.48 -3.08 -0.25
CA TYR A 297 -2.14 -3.61 1.06
C TYR A 297 -2.04 -2.49 2.10
N TYR A 298 -2.69 -2.71 3.25
CA TYR A 298 -2.34 -2.06 4.50
C TYR A 298 -1.25 -2.91 5.14
N LEU A 299 -0.03 -2.88 4.59
CA LEU A 299 1.07 -3.72 5.02
C LEU A 299 2.34 -2.91 5.16
N TYR A 300 2.99 -3.02 6.32
CA TYR A 300 4.36 -2.55 6.47
C TYR A 300 5.33 -3.56 5.81
N LEU A 301 6.10 -3.09 4.84
CA LEU A 301 7.20 -3.84 4.22
C LEU A 301 8.52 -3.09 4.39
N PRO A 302 9.58 -3.75 4.91
CA PRO A 302 10.92 -3.17 4.93
C PRO A 302 11.43 -2.87 3.52
N PRO A 303 12.19 -1.78 3.28
CA PRO A 303 12.63 -1.39 1.93
C PRO A 303 13.40 -2.47 1.15
N LYS A 304 14.21 -3.29 1.84
CA LYS A 304 14.96 -4.41 1.22
C LYS A 304 14.04 -5.41 0.49
N ASN A 305 12.81 -5.55 0.97
CA ASN A 305 11.80 -6.47 0.43
C ASN A 305 11.07 -5.89 -0.82
N LEU A 306 11.23 -4.60 -1.09
CA LEU A 306 10.72 -3.97 -2.32
C LEU A 306 11.68 -4.16 -3.49
N ILE A 307 12.99 -4.13 -3.21
CA ILE A 307 14.06 -4.17 -4.23
C ILE A 307 14.34 -5.61 -4.70
N ALA A 308 14.18 -6.61 -3.83
CA ALA A 308 14.49 -8.01 -4.14
C ALA A 308 13.58 -8.66 -5.21
N GLY A 309 12.39 -8.09 -5.48
CA GLY A 309 11.39 -8.64 -6.39
C GLY A 309 11.25 -7.94 -7.75
N SER A 310 12.17 -7.02 -8.09
CA SER A 310 12.12 -6.31 -9.38
C SER A 310 12.51 -7.18 -10.59
N SER A 311 12.72 -8.49 -10.39
CA SER A 311 13.08 -9.46 -11.42
C SER A 311 11.85 -10.08 -12.08
N THR A 312 11.01 -9.29 -12.76
CA THR A 312 10.00 -9.85 -13.66
C THR A 312 9.80 -8.97 -14.89
N GLY A 313 10.22 -9.48 -16.05
CA GLY A 313 9.76 -8.98 -17.35
C GLY A 313 10.87 -8.69 -18.35
N SER A 314 11.65 -9.71 -18.71
CA SER A 314 12.40 -9.71 -19.96
C SER A 314 11.42 -9.74 -21.15
N GLY A 315 10.87 -8.59 -21.51
CA GLY A 315 10.44 -8.36 -22.88
C GLY A 315 11.70 -8.26 -23.72
N ALA A 316 11.82 -9.09 -24.76
CA ALA A 316 12.88 -8.92 -25.75
C ALA A 316 12.76 -7.49 -26.31
N GLU A 317 13.66 -6.59 -25.91
CA GLU A 317 13.77 -5.27 -26.51
C GLU A 317 14.23 -5.46 -27.96
N GLU A 318 13.27 -5.43 -28.88
CA GLU A 318 13.55 -5.17 -30.29
C GLU A 318 14.36 -3.87 -30.35
N ARG A 319 15.59 -3.95 -30.90
CA ARG A 319 16.38 -2.75 -31.18
C ARG A 319 15.53 -1.86 -32.10
N PRO A 320 15.11 -0.66 -31.68
CA PRO A 320 14.33 0.19 -32.55
C PRO A 320 15.09 0.43 -33.86
N GLU A 321 14.38 0.32 -34.99
CA GLU A 321 14.94 0.60 -36.32
C GLU A 321 15.63 1.97 -36.33
N ASN A 322 16.78 2.04 -37.02
CA ASN A 322 17.74 3.14 -36.89
C ASN A 322 17.21 4.53 -37.30
N VAL A 323 16.08 4.61 -38.01
CA VAL A 323 15.54 5.88 -38.55
C VAL A 323 14.02 5.86 -38.52
N VAL A 324 13.42 6.87 -37.90
CA VAL A 324 11.99 7.19 -38.07
C VAL A 324 11.94 8.42 -38.98
N SER A 325 11.68 8.18 -40.27
CA SER A 325 11.77 9.23 -41.29
C SER A 325 10.51 10.10 -41.34
N GLY A 326 10.70 11.40 -41.10
CA GLY A 326 9.98 12.43 -41.84
C GLY A 326 10.75 12.71 -43.14
N SER A 327 10.11 13.32 -44.14
CA SER A 327 10.80 13.79 -45.36
C SER A 327 11.51 15.13 -45.15
N GLY A 328 11.84 15.48 -43.90
CA GLY A 328 12.33 16.80 -43.51
C GLY A 328 13.85 16.91 -43.48
N GLU A 329 14.36 18.07 -43.91
CA GLU A 329 15.80 18.39 -43.91
C GLU A 329 16.39 18.52 -42.49
N ARG A 330 15.56 18.86 -41.50
CA ARG A 330 15.97 19.04 -40.10
C ARG A 330 15.94 17.73 -39.32
N LYS A 331 16.99 17.50 -38.54
CA LYS A 331 17.21 16.24 -37.81
C LYS A 331 17.28 16.45 -36.30
N VAL A 332 16.64 15.56 -35.56
CA VAL A 332 16.81 15.38 -34.11
C VAL A 332 17.45 14.03 -33.87
N ILE A 333 18.50 14.00 -33.07
CA ILE A 333 19.23 12.77 -32.76
C ILE A 333 18.95 12.37 -31.33
N VAL A 334 18.62 11.10 -31.10
CA VAL A 334 18.49 10.48 -29.78
C VAL A 334 19.73 9.65 -29.53
N ASP A 335 20.43 9.98 -28.44
CA ASP A 335 21.62 9.26 -28.02
C ASP A 335 21.26 7.96 -27.28
N LEU A 336 21.76 6.85 -27.82
CA LEU A 336 21.72 5.52 -27.21
C LEU A 336 23.14 4.92 -27.07
N SER A 337 24.18 5.71 -27.33
CA SER A 337 25.57 5.24 -27.39
C SER A 337 26.21 5.01 -26.01
N HIS A 338 25.58 5.51 -24.94
CA HIS A 338 26.05 5.38 -23.55
C HIS A 338 25.17 4.42 -22.73
N GLY A 339 24.58 3.43 -23.40
CA GLY A 339 23.72 2.42 -22.77
C GLY A 339 22.41 2.99 -22.26
N ASN A 340 21.93 4.08 -22.87
CA ASN A 340 20.72 4.78 -22.46
C ASN A 340 19.52 3.81 -22.36
N THR A 341 18.76 3.90 -21.28
CA THR A 341 17.61 2.99 -21.03
C THR A 341 16.29 3.53 -21.53
N ILE A 342 16.30 4.69 -22.19
CA ILE A 342 15.13 5.26 -22.81
C ILE A 342 14.67 4.39 -23.99
N SER A 343 13.40 4.00 -24.00
CA SER A 343 12.80 3.23 -25.10
C SER A 343 12.13 4.14 -26.13
N ARG A 344 11.95 3.63 -27.36
CA ARG A 344 11.17 4.34 -28.40
C ARG A 344 9.72 4.57 -27.96
N ILE A 345 9.13 3.60 -27.25
CA ILE A 345 7.75 3.68 -26.76
C ILE A 345 7.59 4.85 -25.77
N GLU A 346 8.58 5.08 -24.90
CA GLU A 346 8.55 6.21 -23.96
C GLU A 346 8.70 7.58 -24.66
N LEU A 347 9.37 7.63 -25.82
CA LEU A 347 9.50 8.85 -26.61
C LEU A 347 8.41 9.02 -27.67
N ASP A 348 7.50 8.06 -27.83
CA ASP A 348 6.61 7.96 -29.00
C ASP A 348 5.78 9.25 -29.22
N THR A 349 5.19 9.80 -28.15
CA THR A 349 4.42 11.05 -28.23
C THR A 349 5.28 12.24 -28.66
N LEU A 350 6.50 12.35 -28.15
CA LEU A 350 7.43 13.41 -28.56
C LEU A 350 7.89 13.21 -30.01
N VAL A 351 8.23 11.99 -30.40
CA VAL A 351 8.61 11.63 -31.77
C VAL A 351 7.49 11.99 -32.74
N TRP A 352 6.24 11.66 -32.41
CA TRP A 352 5.07 12.01 -33.21
C TRP A 352 4.93 13.54 -33.37
N GLU A 353 5.06 14.30 -32.28
CA GLU A 353 4.99 15.76 -32.33
C GLU A 353 6.11 16.41 -33.16
N LEU A 354 7.28 15.78 -33.22
CA LEU A 354 8.38 16.22 -34.10
C LEU A 354 8.11 15.84 -35.56
N VAL A 355 7.69 14.60 -35.84
CA VAL A 355 7.41 14.11 -37.21
C VAL A 355 6.33 14.95 -37.89
N ARG A 356 5.24 15.27 -37.20
CA ARG A 356 4.15 16.12 -37.75
C ARG A 356 4.60 17.55 -38.08
N ARG A 357 5.77 17.98 -37.59
CA ARG A 357 6.43 19.26 -37.88
C ARG A 357 7.55 19.12 -38.91
N ASN A 358 7.56 18.02 -39.66
CA ASN A 358 8.55 17.70 -40.69
C ASN A 358 9.99 17.64 -40.14
N ILE A 359 10.15 17.03 -38.96
CA ILE A 359 11.47 16.73 -38.36
C ILE A 359 11.74 15.24 -38.49
N THR A 360 12.96 14.90 -38.89
CA THR A 360 13.47 13.53 -38.94
C THR A 360 14.12 13.16 -37.62
N ILE A 361 13.77 12.00 -37.05
CA ILE A 361 14.35 11.50 -35.79
C ILE A 361 15.23 10.29 -36.05
N LYS A 362 16.45 10.31 -35.49
CA LYS A 362 17.41 9.21 -35.62
C LYS A 362 17.86 8.72 -34.24
N PHE A 363 17.79 7.42 -34.01
CA PHE A 363 18.28 6.77 -32.79
C PHE A 363 19.67 6.20 -33.06
N VAL A 364 20.67 6.61 -32.27
CA VAL A 364 22.07 6.32 -32.58
C VAL A 364 22.76 5.60 -31.43
N TYR A 365 23.28 4.41 -31.71
CA TYR A 365 23.88 3.51 -30.71
C TYR A 365 25.40 3.56 -30.64
N GLN A 366 26.05 4.26 -31.57
CA GLN A 366 27.51 4.33 -31.66
C GLN A 366 27.95 5.79 -31.63
N TRP A 367 28.89 6.11 -30.74
CA TRP A 367 29.41 7.47 -30.59
C TRP A 367 29.94 8.05 -31.91
N SER A 368 30.65 7.25 -32.71
CA SER A 368 31.20 7.69 -34.00
C SER A 368 30.12 8.16 -34.98
N GLU A 369 28.98 7.49 -34.99
CA GLU A 369 27.82 7.87 -35.80
C GLU A 369 27.11 9.09 -35.19
N LEU A 370 26.98 9.12 -33.86
CA LEU A 370 26.35 10.23 -33.15
C LEU A 370 27.07 11.54 -33.44
N ARG A 371 28.40 11.53 -33.32
CA ARG A 371 29.27 12.66 -33.66
C ARG A 371 29.04 13.16 -35.08
N ALA A 372 28.97 12.25 -36.06
CA ALA A 372 28.80 12.61 -37.48
C ALA A 372 27.41 13.21 -37.76
N GLU A 373 26.36 12.70 -37.11
CA GLU A 373 24.99 13.18 -37.29
C GLU A 373 24.73 14.49 -36.53
N MET A 374 25.36 14.70 -35.37
CA MET A 374 25.23 15.92 -34.56
C MET A 374 25.60 17.20 -35.33
N GLU A 375 26.58 17.15 -36.25
CA GLU A 375 26.99 18.32 -37.03
C GLU A 375 25.81 18.94 -37.81
N LYS A 376 24.92 18.09 -38.32
CA LYS A 376 23.76 18.45 -39.15
C LYS A 376 22.44 18.47 -38.37
N ALA A 377 22.47 18.10 -37.10
CA ALA A 377 21.29 18.05 -36.25
C ALA A 377 20.89 19.46 -35.76
N THR A 378 19.59 19.63 -35.54
CA THR A 378 18.99 20.76 -34.84
C THR A 378 18.98 20.52 -33.33
N ALA A 379 18.66 19.29 -32.91
CA ALA A 379 18.66 18.92 -31.50
C ALA A 379 19.30 17.55 -31.22
N LEU A 380 19.84 17.42 -30.02
CA LEU A 380 20.34 16.19 -29.42
C LEU A 380 19.52 15.91 -28.16
N ILE A 381 18.93 14.72 -28.08
CA ILE A 381 18.23 14.21 -26.90
C ILE A 381 19.13 13.20 -26.20
N VAL A 382 19.47 13.49 -24.95
CA VAL A 382 20.16 12.55 -24.04
C VAL A 382 19.21 12.23 -22.90
N ALA A 383 18.75 10.99 -22.85
CA ALA A 383 17.83 10.53 -21.81
C ALA A 383 18.37 9.26 -21.14
N LEU A 384 18.36 9.23 -19.80
CA LEU A 384 18.71 8.05 -18.98
C LEU A 384 20.01 7.32 -19.38
N PRO A 385 21.16 8.01 -19.58
CA PRO A 385 22.42 7.33 -19.87
C PRO A 385 22.85 6.43 -18.69
N GLN A 386 23.52 5.32 -19.00
CA GLN A 386 24.11 4.44 -17.98
C GLN A 386 25.59 4.74 -17.76
N GLN A 387 26.29 5.18 -18.81
CA GLN A 387 27.73 5.41 -18.78
C GLN A 387 28.07 6.91 -18.86
N PRO A 388 29.05 7.40 -18.10
CA PRO A 388 29.49 8.79 -18.18
C PRO A 388 30.19 9.09 -19.50
N TYR A 389 30.10 10.35 -19.93
CA TYR A 389 30.68 10.84 -21.17
C TYR A 389 32.13 11.29 -20.93
N SER A 390 33.01 10.93 -21.87
CA SER A 390 34.43 11.30 -21.82
C SER A 390 34.64 12.80 -22.02
N SER A 391 35.84 13.30 -21.70
CA SER A 391 36.17 14.73 -21.82
C SER A 391 36.05 15.23 -23.28
N GLU A 392 36.46 14.39 -24.22
CA GLU A 392 36.36 14.64 -25.66
C GLU A 392 34.89 14.70 -26.11
N GLU A 393 34.08 13.74 -25.65
CA GLU A 393 32.65 13.67 -25.97
C GLU A 393 31.88 14.89 -25.46
N LYS A 394 32.11 15.25 -24.19
CA LYS A 394 31.53 16.47 -23.58
C LYS A 394 31.90 17.72 -24.35
N THR A 395 33.14 17.84 -24.80
CA THR A 395 33.60 18.98 -25.61
C THR A 395 32.86 19.05 -26.94
N GLN A 396 32.61 17.90 -27.59
CA GLN A 396 31.87 17.86 -28.86
C GLN A 396 30.39 18.23 -28.69
N ILE A 397 29.73 17.74 -27.63
CA ILE A 397 28.35 18.13 -27.29
C ILE A 397 28.29 19.61 -26.96
N LYS A 398 29.25 20.12 -26.20
CA LYS A 398 29.34 21.56 -25.89
C LYS A 398 29.49 22.40 -27.15
N ASN A 399 30.39 22.03 -28.06
CA ASN A 399 30.56 22.72 -29.35
C ASN A 399 29.28 22.67 -30.19
N PHE A 400 28.55 21.55 -30.19
CA PHE A 400 27.26 21.44 -30.86
C PHE A 400 26.26 22.49 -30.34
N VAL A 401 26.12 22.62 -29.01
CA VAL A 401 25.26 23.63 -28.39
C VAL A 401 25.77 25.05 -28.69
N GLU A 402 27.08 25.30 -28.57
CA GLU A 402 27.66 26.62 -28.86
C GLU A 402 27.52 27.05 -30.32
N ASN A 403 27.37 26.09 -31.25
CA ASN A 403 27.05 26.30 -32.66
C ASN A 403 25.53 26.36 -32.93
N GLY A 404 24.72 26.63 -31.91
CA GLY A 404 23.28 26.81 -32.06
C GLY A 404 22.46 25.53 -31.96
N GLY A 405 23.02 24.42 -31.52
CA GLY A 405 22.25 23.19 -31.25
C GLY A 405 21.36 23.31 -30.01
N ILE A 406 20.28 22.52 -29.99
CA ILE A 406 19.46 22.29 -28.80
C ILE A 406 19.88 20.99 -28.13
N LEU A 407 20.21 21.02 -26.84
CA LEU A 407 20.44 19.84 -26.03
C LEU A 407 19.26 19.64 -25.06
N LEU A 408 18.55 18.53 -25.19
CA LEU A 408 17.49 18.11 -24.28
C LEU A 408 18.01 16.97 -23.38
N LEU A 409 18.14 17.26 -22.08
CA LEU A 409 18.55 16.32 -21.05
C LEU A 409 17.33 15.83 -20.27
N LEU A 410 17.08 14.52 -20.28
CA LEU A 410 15.97 13.91 -19.55
C LEU A 410 16.50 12.88 -18.55
N TYR A 411 16.05 12.97 -17.30
CA TYR A 411 16.40 12.02 -16.26
C TYR A 411 15.18 11.72 -15.40
N ASP A 412 15.06 10.49 -14.93
CA ASP A 412 13.95 10.06 -14.09
C ASP A 412 14.53 9.18 -12.96
N PRO A 413 14.47 9.62 -11.69
CA PRO A 413 15.05 8.86 -10.57
C PRO A 413 14.28 7.56 -10.29
N ALA A 414 13.06 7.38 -10.80
CA ALA A 414 12.37 6.09 -10.73
C ALA A 414 13.11 4.98 -11.53
N LYS A 415 13.97 5.37 -12.48
CA LYS A 415 14.77 4.44 -13.29
C LYS A 415 16.11 4.06 -12.64
N GLU A 416 16.52 4.72 -11.56
CA GLU A 416 17.78 4.45 -10.84
C GLU A 416 17.75 3.11 -10.07
N TYR A 417 16.55 2.62 -9.73
CA TYR A 417 16.36 1.37 -8.98
C TYR A 417 15.77 0.24 -9.83
N SER A 418 15.95 0.30 -11.14
CA SER A 418 15.51 -0.75 -12.08
C SER A 418 16.60 -1.78 -12.35
N GLU A 419 16.26 -2.90 -13.03
CA GLU A 419 17.23 -3.97 -13.37
C GLU A 419 18.43 -3.44 -14.17
N LYS A 420 18.22 -2.44 -15.02
CA LYS A 420 19.25 -1.70 -15.76
C LYS A 420 19.20 -0.24 -15.30
N PRO A 421 19.87 0.12 -14.20
CA PRO A 421 19.66 1.41 -13.57
C PRO A 421 20.23 2.55 -14.42
N ALA A 422 19.44 3.59 -14.63
CA ALA A 422 19.96 4.86 -15.17
C ALA A 422 20.95 5.46 -14.17
N SER A 423 22.04 6.05 -14.66
CA SER A 423 23.10 6.57 -13.79
C SER A 423 22.98 8.08 -13.61
N LEU A 424 22.77 8.51 -12.35
CA LEU A 424 22.82 9.92 -11.97
C LEU A 424 24.18 10.54 -12.31
N GLU A 425 25.26 9.78 -12.13
CA GLU A 425 26.62 10.20 -12.51
C GLU A 425 26.73 10.41 -14.03
N ALA A 426 26.15 9.50 -14.82
CA ALA A 426 26.21 9.56 -16.27
C ALA A 426 25.53 10.81 -16.83
N ILE A 427 24.29 11.11 -16.41
CA ILE A 427 23.60 12.31 -16.89
C ILE A 427 24.30 13.60 -16.41
N ASN A 428 24.78 13.60 -15.16
CA ASN A 428 25.51 14.75 -14.61
C ASN A 428 26.88 14.96 -15.26
N SER A 429 27.49 13.92 -15.83
CA SER A 429 28.74 14.07 -16.59
C SER A 429 28.60 15.06 -17.74
N ILE A 430 27.44 15.12 -18.41
CA ILE A 430 27.14 16.12 -19.44
C ILE A 430 26.58 17.39 -18.81
N ALA A 431 25.56 17.29 -17.95
CA ALA A 431 24.83 18.46 -17.41
C ALA A 431 25.78 19.48 -16.76
N ASN A 432 26.81 19.00 -16.05
CA ASN A 432 27.81 19.83 -15.39
C ASN A 432 28.58 20.75 -16.37
N SER A 433 28.74 20.32 -17.63
CA SER A 433 29.37 21.13 -18.68
C SER A 433 28.60 22.41 -19.00
N PHE A 434 27.32 22.45 -18.61
CA PHE A 434 26.39 23.56 -18.78
C PHE A 434 25.98 24.21 -17.45
N ARG A 435 26.71 23.93 -16.36
CA ARG A 435 26.42 24.42 -15.00
C ARG A 435 25.06 23.94 -14.45
N LEU A 436 24.61 22.78 -14.92
CA LEU A 436 23.41 22.10 -14.47
C LEU A 436 23.79 20.83 -13.71
N SER A 437 22.99 20.42 -12.74
CA SER A 437 23.16 19.12 -12.07
C SER A 437 21.81 18.58 -11.60
N PHE A 438 21.43 17.41 -12.07
CA PHE A 438 20.32 16.63 -11.54
C PHE A 438 20.62 16.22 -10.10
N ALA A 439 19.67 16.45 -9.21
CA ALA A 439 19.81 16.10 -7.81
C ALA A 439 19.61 14.60 -7.57
N ASN A 440 20.27 14.10 -6.53
CA ASN A 440 20.00 12.76 -6.02
C ASN A 440 18.60 12.69 -5.37
N GLY A 441 17.95 11.54 -5.47
CA GLY A 441 16.60 11.30 -4.98
C GLY A 441 15.52 11.99 -5.82
N TYR A 442 14.38 12.24 -5.20
CA TYR A 442 13.17 12.79 -5.85
C TYR A 442 12.56 13.91 -4.99
N VAL A 443 11.67 14.68 -5.59
CA VAL A 443 10.81 15.64 -4.90
C VAL A 443 9.45 15.03 -4.64
N TYR A 444 8.84 15.39 -3.52
CA TYR A 444 7.49 14.96 -3.17
C TYR A 444 6.72 16.11 -2.52
N ASP A 445 5.40 16.05 -2.54
CA ASP A 445 4.53 17.03 -1.90
C ASP A 445 3.38 16.31 -1.21
N GLU A 446 3.09 16.70 0.03
CA GLU A 446 2.04 16.09 0.87
C GLU A 446 0.71 16.87 0.80
N HIS A 447 0.70 18.00 0.08
CA HIS A 447 -0.44 18.89 -0.05
C HIS A 447 -0.87 19.07 -1.50
N ASN A 448 0.08 19.12 -2.43
CA ASN A 448 -0.17 19.38 -3.86
C ASN A 448 0.35 18.24 -4.75
N TYR A 449 -0.40 17.13 -4.79
CA TYR A 449 -0.02 15.93 -5.54
C TYR A 449 -1.19 15.30 -6.31
N TYR A 450 -0.87 14.48 -7.31
CA TYR A 450 -1.83 13.68 -8.08
C TYR A 450 -1.78 12.20 -7.65
N GLY A 451 -2.78 11.75 -6.89
CA GLY A 451 -2.91 10.36 -6.45
C GLY A 451 -1.93 9.95 -5.35
N VAL A 452 -0.62 9.96 -5.61
CA VAL A 452 0.42 9.65 -4.59
C VAL A 452 1.36 10.84 -4.40
N TYR A 453 1.89 11.01 -3.18
CA TYR A 453 2.72 12.15 -2.75
C TYR A 453 3.96 12.43 -3.64
N ARG A 454 4.43 11.44 -4.40
CA ARG A 454 5.57 11.58 -5.34
C ARG A 454 5.19 12.20 -6.69
N ASN A 455 3.90 12.27 -7.01
CA ASN A 455 3.40 12.85 -8.25
C ASN A 455 3.06 14.32 -8.01
N VAL A 456 4.05 15.19 -8.13
CA VAL A 456 3.94 16.59 -7.73
C VAL A 456 3.24 17.43 -8.80
N ILE A 457 2.39 18.35 -8.35
CA ILE A 457 1.74 19.32 -9.24
C ILE A 457 2.52 20.65 -9.22
N VAL A 458 2.88 21.14 -10.41
CA VAL A 458 3.68 22.34 -10.62
C VAL A 458 2.81 23.44 -11.21
N ARG A 459 2.83 24.63 -10.60
CA ARG A 459 2.05 25.80 -11.02
C ARG A 459 2.85 27.11 -11.04
N ASN A 460 4.12 27.06 -10.65
CA ASN A 460 5.01 28.22 -10.67
C ASN A 460 5.88 28.15 -11.92
N PHE A 461 5.69 29.10 -12.83
CA PHE A 461 6.35 29.14 -14.14
C PHE A 461 6.97 30.50 -14.40
N LEU A 462 8.14 30.50 -15.04
CA LEU A 462 8.70 31.68 -15.66
C LEU A 462 8.05 31.87 -17.04
N ASP A 463 7.91 33.11 -17.49
CA ASP A 463 7.56 33.39 -18.88
C ASP A 463 8.68 32.89 -19.80
N ASN A 464 8.37 31.85 -20.58
CA ASN A 464 9.32 31.15 -21.43
C ASN A 464 8.58 30.46 -22.59
N PRO A 465 9.20 30.30 -23.78
CA PRO A 465 8.57 29.58 -24.89
C PRO A 465 8.07 28.17 -24.54
N LEU A 466 8.71 27.49 -23.59
CA LEU A 466 8.28 26.15 -23.17
C LEU A 466 7.05 26.17 -22.26
N THR A 467 6.84 27.24 -21.50
CA THR A 467 5.74 27.38 -20.52
C THR A 467 4.58 28.23 -21.06
N GLU A 468 4.65 28.69 -22.31
CA GLU A 468 3.58 29.47 -22.92
C GLU A 468 2.25 28.69 -22.91
N GLY A 469 1.22 29.28 -22.31
CA GLY A 469 -0.10 28.67 -22.18
C GLY A 469 -0.19 27.49 -21.21
N VAL A 470 0.89 27.19 -20.47
CA VAL A 470 0.91 26.16 -19.42
C VAL A 470 0.46 26.79 -18.10
N ARG A 471 -0.56 26.21 -17.45
CA ARG A 471 -1.10 26.67 -16.16
C ARG A 471 -0.82 25.70 -15.03
N SER A 472 -0.69 24.42 -15.35
CA SER A 472 -0.47 23.35 -14.38
C SER A 472 0.20 22.16 -15.06
N LEU A 473 1.17 21.55 -14.40
CA LEU A 473 1.82 20.32 -14.86
C LEU A 473 1.81 19.28 -13.75
N THR A 474 1.77 18.00 -14.11
CA THR A 474 1.98 16.89 -13.17
C THR A 474 3.24 16.13 -13.56
N PHE A 475 4.18 16.02 -12.61
CA PHE A 475 5.41 15.26 -12.78
C PHE A 475 5.44 14.05 -11.84
N PHE A 476 6.00 12.93 -12.28
CA PHE A 476 5.88 11.64 -11.59
C PHE A 476 7.22 11.19 -11.03
N THR A 477 7.37 11.22 -9.71
CA THR A 477 8.64 10.90 -9.03
C THR A 477 9.80 11.75 -9.59
N ALA A 478 9.55 13.03 -9.88
CA ALA A 478 10.57 13.88 -10.47
C ALA A 478 11.76 14.11 -9.53
N THR A 479 12.93 14.38 -10.09
CA THR A 479 14.01 15.08 -9.39
C THR A 479 14.07 16.55 -9.80
N TYR A 480 14.86 17.34 -9.08
CA TYR A 480 15.10 18.74 -9.40
C TYR A 480 16.48 18.94 -10.05
N VAL A 481 16.60 19.98 -10.87
CA VAL A 481 17.82 20.32 -11.58
C VAL A 481 18.43 21.57 -10.97
N ARG A 482 19.55 21.40 -10.28
CA ARG A 482 20.35 22.51 -9.73
C ARG A 482 20.91 23.33 -10.88
N SER A 483 20.74 24.65 -10.80
CA SER A 483 21.20 25.60 -11.80
C SER A 483 21.47 26.97 -11.15
N ASN A 484 22.13 27.87 -11.89
CA ASN A 484 22.32 29.26 -11.45
C ASN A 484 21.28 30.18 -12.09
N GLY A 485 20.03 30.09 -11.63
CA GLY A 485 18.93 30.95 -12.10
C GLY A 485 18.34 30.55 -13.45
N GLN A 486 18.53 29.30 -13.89
CA GLN A 486 18.02 28.80 -15.18
C GLN A 486 16.71 28.01 -15.03
N GLY A 487 16.10 27.98 -13.84
CA GLY A 487 14.79 27.34 -13.64
C GLY A 487 13.69 28.06 -14.41
N ILE A 488 12.71 27.30 -14.91
CA ILE A 488 11.50 27.86 -15.55
C ILE A 488 10.20 27.24 -15.04
N ALA A 489 10.27 26.15 -14.27
CA ALA A 489 9.13 25.53 -13.61
C ALA A 489 9.56 24.99 -12.24
N TRP A 490 8.84 25.35 -11.18
CA TRP A 490 9.19 25.02 -9.79
C TRP A 490 8.05 24.32 -9.05
N THR A 491 8.42 23.36 -8.20
CA THR A 491 7.48 22.82 -7.20
C THR A 491 6.93 23.92 -6.29
N SER A 492 5.85 23.60 -5.58
CA SER A 492 5.33 24.46 -4.51
C SER A 492 6.32 24.59 -3.34
N GLN A 493 6.10 25.57 -2.46
CA GLN A 493 6.86 25.71 -1.20
C GLN A 493 6.63 24.57 -0.21
N THR A 494 5.54 23.79 -0.36
CA THR A 494 5.25 22.64 0.50
C THR A 494 5.92 21.36 0.03
N ALA A 495 6.48 21.36 -1.19
CA ALA A 495 7.25 20.23 -1.68
C ALA A 495 8.56 20.09 -0.90
N ALA A 496 9.07 18.86 -0.82
CA ALA A 496 10.29 18.51 -0.11
C ALA A 496 11.19 17.59 -0.94
N SER A 497 12.50 17.67 -0.68
CA SER A 497 13.48 16.75 -1.26
C SER A 497 13.61 15.49 -0.41
N SER A 498 13.54 14.30 -1.01
CA SER A 498 13.70 13.03 -0.30
C SER A 498 15.09 12.79 0.28
N GLN A 499 16.11 13.53 -0.14
CA GLN A 499 17.47 13.43 0.39
C GLN A 499 17.74 14.34 1.57
N SER A 500 17.18 15.56 1.54
CA SER A 500 17.46 16.57 2.58
C SER A 500 16.32 16.74 3.56
N GLU A 501 15.14 16.22 3.25
CA GLU A 501 13.87 16.41 3.97
C GLU A 501 13.49 17.89 4.18
N LYS A 502 14.15 18.80 3.45
CA LYS A 502 13.83 20.22 3.48
C LYS A 502 12.69 20.51 2.53
N THR A 503 11.77 21.36 2.98
CA THR A 503 10.74 21.94 2.14
C THR A 503 11.29 23.13 1.37
N GLY A 504 10.74 23.37 0.17
CA GLY A 504 11.10 24.52 -0.65
C GLY A 504 10.67 24.39 -2.10
N GLU A 505 10.93 25.45 -2.87
CA GLU A 505 10.72 25.47 -4.30
C GLU A 505 11.91 24.85 -5.02
N TYR A 506 11.67 23.77 -5.76
CA TYR A 506 12.68 23.04 -6.48
C TYR A 506 12.44 23.16 -7.99
N PRO A 507 13.42 23.63 -8.78
CA PRO A 507 13.29 23.70 -10.23
C PRO A 507 13.28 22.30 -10.84
N ILE A 508 12.17 21.90 -11.46
CA ILE A 508 12.04 20.61 -12.16
C ILE A 508 12.43 20.74 -13.64
N ILE A 509 12.19 21.92 -14.22
CA ILE A 509 12.60 22.25 -15.58
C ILE A 509 13.58 23.42 -15.52
N THR A 510 14.69 23.26 -16.23
CA THR A 510 15.62 24.37 -16.51
C THR A 510 15.72 24.62 -18.00
N PHE A 511 15.91 25.89 -18.34
CA PHE A 511 16.10 26.37 -19.70
C PHE A 511 17.23 27.38 -19.71
N SER A 512 18.25 27.13 -20.52
CA SER A 512 19.39 28.02 -20.70
C SER A 512 19.62 28.31 -22.16
N LYS A 513 19.52 29.58 -22.56
CA LYS A 513 19.74 30.03 -23.94
C LYS A 513 20.93 30.98 -24.01
N ASN A 514 21.93 30.60 -24.80
CA ASN A 514 23.06 31.43 -25.24
C ASN A 514 23.08 31.38 -26.78
N ASN A 515 24.19 30.97 -27.40
CA ASN A 515 24.24 30.67 -28.83
C ASN A 515 23.34 29.49 -29.21
N GLY A 516 23.28 28.46 -28.35
CA GLY A 516 22.31 27.36 -28.43
C GLY A 516 21.47 27.27 -27.16
N THR A 517 20.73 26.16 -27.04
CA THR A 517 19.80 25.96 -25.92
C THR A 517 20.09 24.66 -25.19
N VAL A 518 20.04 24.69 -23.86
CA VAL A 518 20.03 23.50 -23.02
C VAL A 518 18.74 23.47 -22.21
N ILE A 519 18.01 22.37 -22.33
CA ILE A 519 16.78 22.09 -21.59
C ILE A 519 17.06 20.86 -20.74
N ALA A 520 16.75 20.92 -19.45
CA ALA A 520 16.87 19.75 -18.57
C ALA A 520 15.59 19.56 -17.77
N ILE A 521 15.08 18.33 -17.76
CA ILE A 521 13.82 17.95 -17.10
C ILE A 521 14.06 16.70 -16.24
N GLY A 522 13.73 16.79 -14.96
CA GLY A 522 13.92 15.72 -13.97
C GLY A 522 12.83 14.66 -13.94
N ASP A 523 12.10 14.47 -15.04
CA ASP A 523 11.09 13.42 -15.22
C ASP A 523 10.95 13.07 -16.72
N ILE A 524 10.60 11.82 -17.01
CA ILE A 524 10.27 11.32 -18.35
C ILE A 524 8.83 10.80 -18.41
N THR A 525 8.28 10.34 -17.29
CA THR A 525 6.94 9.76 -17.26
C THR A 525 5.89 10.74 -17.79
N PHE A 526 6.06 12.06 -17.56
CA PHE A 526 5.13 13.09 -18.06
C PHE A 526 4.95 13.15 -19.58
N ILE A 527 5.90 12.65 -20.39
CA ILE A 527 5.76 12.62 -21.87
C ILE A 527 5.11 11.34 -22.39
N THR A 528 4.87 10.36 -21.52
CA THR A 528 4.33 9.04 -21.90
C THR A 528 2.81 8.99 -21.77
N GLU A 529 2.14 8.15 -22.56
CA GLU A 529 0.69 7.95 -22.41
C GLU A 529 0.36 7.03 -21.23
N PRO A 530 -0.70 7.34 -20.45
CA PRO A 530 -1.65 8.46 -20.61
C PRO A 530 -1.23 9.75 -19.87
N TYR A 531 -0.05 9.77 -19.23
CA TYR A 531 0.40 10.84 -18.33
C TYR A 531 0.64 12.19 -19.03
N CYS A 532 0.95 12.18 -20.33
CA CYS A 532 1.05 13.39 -21.13
C CYS A 532 -0.28 14.13 -21.26
N TYR A 533 -1.43 13.49 -21.04
CA TYR A 533 -2.74 14.15 -21.06
C TYR A 533 -3.22 14.62 -19.69
N LEU A 534 -2.40 14.50 -18.63
CA LEU A 534 -2.71 15.07 -17.33
C LEU A 534 -2.31 16.55 -17.26
N GLU A 535 -3.21 17.37 -16.72
CA GLU A 535 -3.05 18.83 -16.66
C GLU A 535 -2.65 19.40 -18.05
N ASP A 536 -1.68 20.31 -18.12
CA ASP A 536 -1.17 20.86 -19.39
C ASP A 536 0.12 20.15 -19.87
N ASN A 537 0.39 18.91 -19.45
CA ASN A 537 1.60 18.18 -19.82
C ASN A 537 1.81 18.08 -21.34
N TYR A 538 0.73 17.82 -22.09
CA TYR A 538 0.77 17.74 -23.55
C TYR A 538 1.09 19.11 -24.17
N LYS A 539 0.64 20.21 -23.55
CA LYS A 539 0.95 21.56 -24.01
C LYS A 539 2.44 21.86 -23.84
N LEU A 540 3.04 21.50 -22.70
CA LEU A 540 4.50 21.59 -22.52
C LEU A 540 5.25 20.75 -23.56
N LEU A 541 4.84 19.48 -23.76
CA LEU A 541 5.45 18.60 -24.76
C LEU A 541 5.36 19.21 -26.16
N SER A 542 4.19 19.74 -26.54
CA SER A 542 3.98 20.42 -27.80
C SER A 542 4.83 21.68 -27.94
N ASN A 543 4.99 22.48 -26.86
CA ASN A 543 5.87 23.65 -26.85
C ASN A 543 7.35 23.25 -27.02
N ILE A 544 7.79 22.14 -26.44
CA ILE A 544 9.15 21.59 -26.64
C ILE A 544 9.34 21.22 -28.12
N ALA A 545 8.40 20.49 -28.71
CA ALA A 545 8.47 20.12 -30.13
C ALA A 545 8.42 21.34 -31.06
N GLU A 546 7.58 22.33 -30.75
CA GLU A 546 7.50 23.59 -31.49
C GLU A 546 8.79 24.40 -31.39
N TYR A 547 9.39 24.45 -30.19
CA TYR A 547 10.67 25.12 -29.98
C TYR A 547 11.78 24.48 -30.81
N ILE A 548 11.84 23.15 -30.87
CA ILE A 548 12.79 22.41 -31.71
C ILE A 548 12.50 22.66 -33.21
N ALA A 549 11.23 22.71 -33.60
CA ALA A 549 10.80 22.88 -35.00
C ALA A 549 10.88 24.31 -35.53
N SER A 550 10.84 25.32 -34.67
CA SER A 550 10.98 26.73 -35.06
C SER A 550 12.43 27.22 -34.95
N TYR A 551 13.33 26.39 -34.40
CA TYR A 551 14.72 26.78 -34.21
C TYR A 551 15.48 26.85 -35.54
N GLU A 552 15.95 28.05 -35.87
CA GLU A 552 16.91 28.29 -36.94
C GLU A 552 18.33 28.28 -36.34
N LYS A 553 19.14 27.32 -36.78
CA LYS A 553 20.55 27.28 -36.41
C LYS A 553 21.24 28.46 -37.10
N TYR A 554 21.97 29.29 -36.35
CA TYR A 554 22.81 30.32 -36.96
C TYR A 554 23.80 29.65 -37.91
N GLU A 555 23.57 29.75 -39.22
CA GLU A 555 24.61 29.45 -40.21
C GLU A 555 25.66 30.56 -40.09
N LYS A 556 26.88 30.20 -39.69
CA LYS A 556 28.02 31.08 -39.90
C LYS A 556 28.16 31.25 -41.41
N THR A 557 27.77 32.40 -41.94
CA THR A 557 28.27 32.87 -43.23
C THR A 557 29.80 32.86 -43.14
N GLU A 558 30.41 32.08 -44.04
CA GLU A 558 31.86 31.81 -44.13
C GLU A 558 32.76 33.05 -44.06
#